data_AF-A0A832N0M1-F1
#
_entry.id   AF-A0A832N0M1-F1
#
_cell.length_a   1.000
_cell.length_b   1.000
_cell.length_c   1.000
_cell.angle_alpha   90.00
_cell.angle_beta   90.00
_cell.angle_gamma   90.00
#
_symmetry.space_group_name_H-M   'P 1'
#
loop_
_entity.id
_entity.type
_entity.pdbx_description
1 polymer ?
#
loop_
_entity_poly.entity_id
_entity_poly.type
_entity_poly.pdbx_seq_one_letter_code
_entity_poly.pdbx_strand_id
1 'polypeptide(L)'
;SVLAPEISILTLNTPFFFEQKSYLPLGKIRYSYGRGFWEEWWVKDTHNNEYWLSIDEGDLTLQKKIEVTYPDSLFTRLRIGLVTSDEWIVTELDTAKCEGFVGSLPKKITIGSTYQYAHLGGKDAKLRTLELVEGKLEAYEGKWISPFDIGKVL
;
A
#
# COMPACT_ATOMS: atom_id res chain seq x y z
N SER A 1 -24.68 2.68 7.13
CA SER A 1 -23.73 1.61 7.47
C SER A 1 -22.54 2.27 8.14
N VAL A 2 -22.31 2.00 9.42
CA VAL A 2 -21.11 2.49 10.11
C VAL A 2 -20.04 1.45 9.83
N LEU A 3 -18.93 1.87 9.21
CA LEU A 3 -17.77 1.00 9.01
C LEU A 3 -17.45 0.31 10.35
N ALA A 4 -17.32 -1.02 10.34
CA ALA A 4 -16.86 -1.73 11.52
C ALA A 4 -15.53 -1.09 11.97
N PRO A 5 -15.41 -0.65 13.23
CA PRO A 5 -14.16 -0.10 13.74
C PRO A 5 -13.20 -1.27 13.88
N GLU A 6 -12.34 -1.46 12.89
CA GLU A 6 -11.16 -2.29 13.07
C GLU A 6 -10.13 -1.49 13.86
N ILE A 7 -9.59 -2.09 14.91
CA ILE A 7 -8.53 -1.50 15.72
C ILE A 7 -7.26 -1.58 14.87
N SER A 8 -6.96 -0.48 14.19
CA SER A 8 -5.68 -0.36 13.49
C SER A 8 -4.54 -0.42 14.51
N ILE A 9 -3.48 -1.16 14.19
CA ILE A 9 -2.29 -1.23 15.05
C ILE A 9 -1.53 0.12 15.12
N LEU A 10 -1.83 1.03 14.19
CA LEU A 10 -1.25 2.37 14.11
C LEU A 10 -2.21 3.44 14.59
N THR A 11 -1.64 4.54 15.09
CA THR A 11 -2.37 5.75 15.46
C THR A 11 -1.72 6.95 14.77
N LEU A 12 -2.53 7.86 14.23
CA LEU A 12 -2.03 9.09 13.61
C LEU A 12 -1.13 9.85 14.58
N ASN A 13 -0.03 10.39 14.05
CA ASN A 13 0.98 11.16 14.78
C ASN A 13 1.63 10.43 15.96
N THR A 14 1.47 9.11 16.06
CA THR A 14 2.14 8.28 17.07
C THR A 14 3.18 7.42 16.38
N PRO A 15 4.49 7.67 16.61
CA PRO A 15 5.54 6.92 15.94
C PRO A 15 5.49 5.42 16.29
N PHE A 16 5.82 4.59 15.30
CA PHE A 16 6.13 3.18 15.50
C PHE A 16 7.57 2.89 15.10
N PHE A 17 8.05 1.70 15.44
CA PHE A 17 9.40 1.25 15.17
C PHE A 17 9.40 -0.03 14.36
N PHE A 18 10.22 -0.09 13.32
CA PHE A 18 10.41 -1.26 12.48
C PHE A 18 11.85 -1.28 11.95
N GLU A 19 12.55 -2.42 12.04
CA GLU A 19 13.93 -2.58 11.57
C GLU A 19 14.89 -1.46 12.00
N GLN A 20 14.91 -1.14 13.29
CA GLN A 20 15.78 -0.11 13.85
C GLN A 20 15.47 1.33 13.38
N LYS A 21 14.32 1.55 12.74
CA LYS A 21 13.87 2.86 12.23
C LYS A 21 12.54 3.26 12.84
N SER A 22 12.40 4.54 13.13
CA SER A 22 11.12 5.13 13.53
C SER A 22 10.37 5.67 12.32
N TYR A 23 9.07 5.44 12.30
CA TYR A 23 8.15 5.92 11.29
C TYR A 23 6.99 6.66 11.94
N LEU A 24 6.63 7.82 11.39
CA LEU A 24 5.52 8.65 11.84
C LEU A 24 4.33 8.50 10.88
N PRO A 25 3.19 7.95 11.34
CA PRO A 25 1.96 7.92 10.56
C PRO A 25 1.33 9.30 10.47
N LEU A 26 1.14 9.79 9.24
CA LEU A 26 0.66 11.15 8.96
C LEU A 26 -0.73 11.17 8.32
N GLY A 27 -1.08 10.13 7.57
CA GLY A 27 -2.38 9.99 6.92
C GLY A 27 -2.77 8.54 6.75
N LYS A 28 -4.07 8.31 6.58
CA LYS A 28 -4.65 6.98 6.36
C LYS A 28 -5.75 7.07 5.33
N ILE A 29 -5.78 6.11 4.42
CA ILE A 29 -6.84 5.90 3.45
C ILE A 29 -7.45 4.52 3.71
N ARG A 30 -8.76 4.40 3.56
CA ARG A 30 -9.45 3.10 3.55
C ARG A 30 -10.00 2.83 2.16
N TYR A 31 -9.71 1.65 1.65
CA TYR A 31 -10.23 1.18 0.38
C TYR A 31 -11.03 -0.11 0.59
N SER A 32 -12.11 -0.28 -0.18
CA SER A 32 -12.87 -1.53 -0.22
C SER A 32 -12.79 -2.19 -1.59
N TYR A 33 -12.58 -3.50 -1.58
CA TYR A 33 -12.67 -4.41 -2.73
C TYR A 33 -13.94 -5.29 -2.66
N GLY A 34 -14.99 -4.78 -2.01
CA GLY A 34 -16.32 -5.39 -1.93
C GLY A 34 -16.46 -6.44 -0.82
N ARG A 35 -15.60 -7.47 -0.78
CA ARG A 35 -15.65 -8.51 0.26
C ARG A 35 -14.91 -8.13 1.55
N GLY A 36 -14.03 -7.15 1.46
CA GLY A 36 -13.20 -6.66 2.55
C GLY A 36 -12.76 -5.22 2.32
N PHE A 37 -11.84 -4.76 3.16
CA PHE A 37 -11.19 -3.48 3.04
C PHE A 37 -9.74 -3.61 3.48
N TRP A 38 -8.89 -2.72 2.99
CA TRP A 38 -7.57 -2.51 3.57
C TRP A 38 -7.42 -1.06 3.99
N GLU A 39 -6.47 -0.85 4.90
CA GLU A 39 -6.02 0.49 5.28
C GLU A 39 -4.64 0.74 4.70
N GLU A 40 -4.45 1.91 4.10
CA GLU A 40 -3.17 2.34 3.57
C GLU A 40 -2.72 3.60 4.30
N TRP A 41 -1.59 3.49 4.99
CA TRP A 41 -1.03 4.54 5.83
C TRP A 41 0.13 5.23 5.13
N TRP A 42 0.05 6.55 5.02
CA TRP A 42 1.20 7.35 4.63
C TRP A 42 2.06 7.64 5.86
N VAL A 43 3.31 7.20 5.81
CA VAL A 43 4.26 7.31 6.93
C VAL A 43 5.55 7.96 6.45
N LYS A 44 6.25 8.64 7.35
CA LYS A 44 7.61 9.16 7.11
C LYS A 44 8.62 8.63 8.09
N ASP A 45 9.83 8.35 7.64
CA ASP A 45 10.95 8.08 8.55
C ASP A 45 11.56 9.37 9.12
N THR A 46 12.55 9.24 10.00
CA THR A 46 13.27 10.37 10.60
C THR A 46 14.08 11.21 9.61
N HIS A 47 14.26 10.74 8.37
CA HIS A 47 14.93 11.46 7.28
C HIS A 47 13.94 12.06 6.28
N ASN A 48 12.64 12.09 6.61
CA ASN A 48 11.54 12.52 5.75
C ASN A 48 11.34 11.68 4.48
N ASN A 49 11.89 10.46 4.41
CA ASN A 49 11.54 9.53 3.35
C ASN A 49 10.09 9.08 3.52
N GLU A 50 9.35 9.02 2.41
CA GLU A 50 7.94 8.66 2.39
C GLU A 50 7.76 7.18 2.08
N TYR A 51 6.83 6.56 2.81
CA TYR A 51 6.42 5.18 2.62
C TYR A 51 4.90 5.05 2.72
N TRP A 52 4.41 3.96 2.15
CA TRP A 52 3.04 3.51 2.27
C TRP A 52 3.04 2.18 3.00
N LEU A 53 2.31 2.11 4.11
CA LEU A 53 2.11 0.89 4.87
C LEU A 53 0.68 0.41 4.67
N SER A 54 0.51 -0.73 4.00
CA SER A 54 -0.81 -1.34 3.78
C SER A 54 -1.07 -2.40 4.85
N ILE A 55 -2.31 -2.45 5.35
CA ILE A 55 -2.80 -3.42 6.32
C ILE A 55 -4.07 -4.03 5.74
N ASP A 56 -4.04 -5.32 5.43
CA ASP A 56 -5.17 -6.10 4.90
C ASP A 56 -5.27 -7.43 5.63
N GLU A 57 -6.37 -7.68 6.33
CA GLU A 57 -6.65 -8.93 7.07
C GLU A 57 -5.51 -9.45 7.99
N GLY A 58 -4.67 -8.54 8.50
CA GLY A 58 -3.52 -8.85 9.37
C GLY A 58 -2.17 -8.97 8.66
N ASP A 59 -2.17 -8.94 7.32
CA ASP A 59 -0.95 -8.87 6.52
C ASP A 59 -0.53 -7.42 6.31
N LEU A 60 0.78 -7.18 6.39
CA LEU A 60 1.36 -5.85 6.29
C LEU A 60 2.40 -5.76 5.19
N THR A 61 2.37 -4.65 4.45
CA THR A 61 3.41 -4.31 3.48
C THR A 61 3.93 -2.91 3.77
N LEU A 62 5.23 -2.69 3.63
CA LEU A 62 5.83 -1.36 3.69
C LEU A 62 6.54 -1.10 2.38
N GLN A 63 6.02 -0.15 1.59
CA GLN A 63 6.49 0.12 0.24
C GLN A 63 6.86 1.60 0.06
N LYS A 64 7.78 1.85 -0.86
CA LYS A 64 8.15 3.20 -1.31
C LYS A 64 7.86 3.31 -2.80
N LYS A 65 7.46 4.51 -3.25
CA LYS A 65 7.32 4.80 -4.68
C LYS A 65 8.67 4.63 -5.37
N ILE A 66 8.67 3.95 -6.51
CA ILE A 66 9.84 3.79 -7.36
C ILE A 66 9.64 4.53 -8.69
N GLU A 67 10.72 5.07 -9.24
CA GLU A 67 10.70 5.71 -10.55
C GLU A 67 10.96 4.66 -11.64
N VAL A 68 9.88 4.05 -12.11
CA VAL A 68 9.91 3.10 -13.23
C VAL A 68 8.86 3.50 -14.24
N THR A 69 9.24 3.52 -15.52
CA THR A 69 8.30 3.76 -16.62
C THR A 69 7.78 2.43 -17.13
N TYR A 70 6.47 2.28 -17.13
CA TYR A 70 5.78 1.16 -17.78
C TYR A 70 5.01 1.66 -19.00
N PRO A 71 4.82 0.84 -20.02
CA PRO A 71 3.92 1.19 -21.11
C PRO A 71 2.48 1.28 -20.57
N ASP A 72 1.72 2.29 -21.00
CA ASP A 72 0.31 2.50 -20.58
C ASP A 72 -0.56 1.25 -20.78
N SER A 73 -0.23 0.45 -21.79
CA SER A 73 -0.92 -0.81 -22.11
C SER A 73 -0.58 -1.97 -21.15
N LEU A 74 0.37 -1.83 -20.23
CA LEU A 74 0.80 -2.91 -19.34
C LEU A 74 -0.37 -3.52 -18.58
N PHE A 75 -1.21 -2.69 -17.96
CA PHE A 75 -2.30 -3.14 -17.10
C PHE A 75 -3.29 -4.04 -17.85
N THR A 76 -3.56 -3.72 -19.13
CA THR A 76 -4.42 -4.54 -20.00
C THR A 76 -3.85 -5.91 -20.33
N ARG A 77 -2.56 -6.16 -20.04
CA ARG A 77 -1.86 -7.44 -20.25
C ARG A 77 -1.61 -8.23 -18.97
N LEU A 78 -1.76 -7.63 -17.79
CA LEU A 78 -1.55 -8.32 -16.51
C LEU A 78 -2.62 -9.39 -16.26
N ARG A 79 -2.20 -10.56 -15.80
CA ARG A 79 -3.06 -11.68 -15.42
C ARG A 79 -2.45 -12.33 -14.18
N ILE A 80 -3.27 -12.83 -13.25
CA ILE A 80 -2.75 -13.60 -12.11
C ILE A 80 -1.92 -14.78 -12.62
N GLY A 81 -0.76 -15.01 -12.01
CA GLY A 81 0.20 -16.03 -12.40
C GLY A 81 1.15 -15.63 -13.54
N LEU A 82 0.97 -14.47 -14.17
CA LEU A 82 1.92 -13.97 -15.17
C LEU A 82 3.28 -13.70 -14.51
N VAL A 83 4.32 -14.32 -15.07
CA VAL A 83 5.71 -14.07 -14.68
C VAL A 83 6.33 -13.05 -15.63
N THR A 84 6.89 -11.98 -15.08
CA THR A 84 7.61 -10.95 -15.84
C THR A 84 9.05 -11.38 -16.15
N SER A 85 9.75 -10.64 -17.02
CA SER A 85 11.16 -10.91 -17.35
C SER A 85 12.10 -10.85 -16.14
N ASP A 86 11.72 -10.08 -15.12
CA ASP A 86 12.53 -9.85 -13.93
C ASP A 86 12.09 -10.76 -12.76
N GLU A 87 11.50 -11.91 -13.08
CA GLU A 87 11.03 -12.95 -12.14
C GLU A 87 9.93 -12.50 -11.16
N TRP A 88 9.27 -11.37 -11.38
CA TRP A 88 8.07 -11.01 -10.62
C TRP A 88 6.86 -11.80 -11.09
N ILE A 89 6.01 -12.23 -10.16
CA ILE A 89 4.78 -12.98 -10.44
C ILE A 89 3.58 -12.13 -10.01
N VAL A 90 2.60 -11.93 -10.89
CA VAL A 90 1.34 -11.26 -10.53
C VAL A 90 0.56 -12.18 -9.59
N THR A 91 0.46 -11.81 -8.32
CA THR A 91 -0.25 -12.57 -7.28
C THR A 91 -1.67 -12.04 -7.06
N GLU A 92 -1.89 -10.76 -7.35
CA GLU A 92 -3.20 -10.13 -7.22
C GLU A 92 -3.41 -9.11 -8.35
N LEU A 93 -4.65 -8.98 -8.79
CA LEU A 93 -5.08 -8.02 -9.78
C LEU A 93 -6.55 -7.72 -9.53
N ASP A 94 -6.85 -6.54 -9.00
CA ASP A 94 -8.22 -6.18 -8.66
C ASP A 94 -8.43 -4.65 -8.74
N THR A 95 -9.59 -4.23 -8.30
CA THR A 95 -10.06 -2.86 -8.31
C THR A 95 -10.69 -2.53 -6.96
N ALA A 96 -10.38 -1.36 -6.43
CA ALA A 96 -10.90 -0.94 -5.14
C ALA A 96 -11.41 0.49 -5.16
N LYS A 97 -12.31 0.77 -4.22
CA LYS A 97 -12.95 2.06 -4.04
C LYS A 97 -12.44 2.73 -2.78
N CYS A 98 -12.02 4.00 -2.87
CA CYS A 98 -11.71 4.80 -1.68
C CYS A 98 -13.01 5.07 -0.90
N GLU A 99 -13.08 4.59 0.34
CA GLU A 99 -14.22 4.81 1.23
C GLU A 99 -14.06 6.05 2.10
N GLY A 100 -12.83 6.43 2.40
CA GLY A 100 -12.54 7.56 3.26
C GLY A 100 -11.04 7.72 3.54
N PHE A 101 -10.67 8.87 4.10
CA PHE A 101 -9.32 9.13 4.54
C PHE A 101 -9.29 10.10 5.72
N VAL A 102 -8.19 10.11 6.46
CA VAL A 102 -7.93 11.01 7.60
C VAL A 102 -6.45 11.42 7.62
N GLY A 103 -6.16 12.55 8.29
CA GLY A 103 -4.80 13.07 8.40
C GLY A 103 -4.32 13.83 7.16
N SER A 104 -3.01 14.00 7.06
CA SER A 104 -2.33 14.67 5.94
C SER A 104 -1.91 13.63 4.91
N LEU A 105 -2.09 13.91 3.62
CA LEU A 105 -1.72 13.01 2.53
C LEU A 105 -0.87 13.77 1.49
N PRO A 106 0.08 13.09 0.82
CA PRO A 106 0.98 13.71 -0.15
C PRO A 106 0.30 13.95 -1.51
N LYS A 107 -0.89 13.38 -1.70
CA LYS A 107 -1.70 13.48 -2.91
C LYS A 107 -3.14 13.78 -2.56
N LYS A 108 -3.87 14.38 -3.51
CA LYS A 108 -5.31 14.57 -3.41
C LYS A 108 -6.00 13.21 -3.50
N ILE A 109 -6.83 12.90 -2.51
CA ILE A 109 -7.69 11.70 -2.51
C ILE A 109 -9.14 12.13 -2.71
N THR A 110 -9.87 11.37 -3.52
CA THR A 110 -11.28 11.59 -3.79
C THR A 110 -12.08 10.41 -3.25
N ILE A 111 -12.98 10.66 -2.31
CA ILE A 111 -13.84 9.60 -1.79
C ILE A 111 -14.76 9.12 -2.92
N GLY A 112 -14.89 7.80 -3.03
CA GLY A 112 -15.71 7.13 -4.02
C GLY A 112 -15.04 6.88 -5.36
N SER A 113 -13.84 7.41 -5.62
CA SER A 113 -13.08 7.01 -6.82
C SER A 113 -12.56 5.59 -6.69
N THR A 114 -12.33 5.01 -7.86
CA THR A 114 -11.94 3.62 -8.03
C THR A 114 -10.58 3.55 -8.70
N TYR A 115 -9.74 2.62 -8.25
CA TYR A 115 -8.36 2.44 -8.72
C TYR A 115 -8.13 0.97 -9.00
N GLN A 116 -7.40 0.69 -10.07
CA GLN A 116 -6.97 -0.66 -10.38
C GLN A 116 -5.57 -0.86 -9.82
N TYR A 117 -5.34 -1.99 -9.18
CA TYR A 117 -4.03 -2.33 -8.63
C TYR A 117 -3.63 -3.76 -8.98
N ALA A 118 -2.33 -4.00 -9.05
CA ALA A 118 -1.76 -5.33 -9.23
C ALA A 118 -0.61 -5.53 -8.23
N HIS A 119 -0.65 -6.63 -7.50
CA HIS A 119 0.44 -7.07 -6.64
C HIS A 119 1.31 -8.06 -7.39
N LEU A 120 2.61 -7.80 -7.37
CA LEU A 120 3.64 -8.62 -7.96
C LEU A 120 4.56 -9.12 -6.84
N GLY A 121 4.52 -10.43 -6.59
CA GLY A 121 5.41 -11.10 -5.65
C GLY A 121 6.78 -11.33 -6.26
N GLY A 122 7.83 -11.08 -5.48
CA GLY A 122 9.22 -11.38 -5.81
C GLY A 122 9.87 -12.28 -4.76
N LYS A 123 11.16 -12.57 -4.95
CA LYS A 123 11.98 -13.31 -3.97
C LYS A 123 12.14 -12.50 -2.67
N ASP A 124 12.47 -13.18 -1.57
CA ASP A 124 12.76 -12.57 -0.26
C ASP A 124 11.65 -11.64 0.27
N ALA A 125 10.40 -12.09 0.14
CA ALA A 125 9.20 -11.35 0.55
C ALA A 125 9.00 -10.00 -0.15
N LYS A 126 9.71 -9.75 -1.26
CA LYS A 126 9.52 -8.52 -2.03
C LYS A 126 8.12 -8.46 -2.61
N LEU A 127 7.58 -7.25 -2.59
CA LEU A 127 6.31 -6.91 -3.20
C LEU A 127 6.48 -5.67 -4.05
N ARG A 128 5.94 -5.73 -5.27
CA ARG A 128 5.75 -4.57 -6.12
C ARG A 128 4.27 -4.37 -6.38
N THR A 129 3.77 -3.17 -6.11
CA THR A 129 2.40 -2.77 -6.39
C THR A 129 2.40 -1.83 -7.58
N LEU A 130 1.60 -2.14 -8.58
CA LEU A 130 1.32 -1.25 -9.71
C LEU A 130 -0.08 -0.69 -9.51
N GLU A 131 -0.22 0.63 -9.57
CA GLU A 131 -1.51 1.33 -9.46
C GLU A 131 -1.79 2.11 -10.73
N LEU A 132 -2.98 1.94 -11.29
CA LEU A 132 -3.47 2.79 -12.39
C LEU A 132 -4.32 3.92 -11.81
N VAL A 133 -3.75 5.13 -11.77
CA VAL A 133 -4.38 6.33 -11.22
C VAL A 133 -4.52 7.36 -12.34
N GLU A 134 -5.77 7.72 -12.70
CA GLU A 134 -6.06 8.70 -13.75
C GLU A 134 -5.32 8.43 -15.08
N GLY A 135 -5.17 7.15 -15.43
CA GLY A 135 -4.49 6.71 -16.66
C GLY A 135 -2.97 6.68 -16.57
N LYS A 136 -2.37 7.00 -15.42
CA LYS A 136 -0.93 6.88 -15.16
C LYS A 136 -0.64 5.67 -14.30
N LEU A 137 0.40 4.94 -14.66
CA LEU A 137 0.91 3.84 -13.84
C LEU A 137 1.90 4.38 -12.82
N GLU A 138 1.57 4.19 -11.55
CA GLU A 138 2.50 4.37 -10.44
C GLU A 138 2.98 2.99 -9.97
N ALA A 139 4.21 2.95 -9.47
CA ALA A 139 4.81 1.72 -8.98
C ALA A 139 5.42 1.94 -7.61
N TYR A 140 5.22 0.95 -6.75
CA TYR A 140 5.68 0.94 -5.38
C TYR A 140 6.38 -0.38 -5.11
N GLU A 141 7.52 -0.35 -4.45
CA GLU A 141 8.26 -1.55 -4.09
C GLU A 141 8.63 -1.55 -2.61
N GLY A 142 8.58 -2.74 -2.03
CA GLY A 142 8.87 -2.96 -0.64
C GLY A 142 8.83 -4.44 -0.33
N LYS A 143 8.35 -4.77 0.86
CA LYS A 143 8.26 -6.16 1.33
C LYS A 143 7.06 -6.36 2.25
N TRP A 144 6.65 -7.61 2.37
CA TRP A 144 5.80 -8.06 3.47
C TRP A 144 6.57 -7.93 4.78
N ILE A 145 5.88 -7.49 5.84
CA ILE A 145 6.42 -7.37 7.20
C ILE A 145 5.46 -8.03 8.18
N SER A 146 5.98 -8.52 9.29
CA SER A 146 5.14 -9.09 10.34
C SER A 146 4.55 -7.97 11.21
N PRO A 147 3.26 -8.03 11.61
CA PRO A 147 2.73 -7.11 12.63
C PRO A 147 3.47 -7.23 13.96
N PHE A 148 4.11 -8.38 14.24
CA PHE A 148 4.93 -8.59 15.43
C PHE A 148 6.29 -7.87 15.37
N ASP A 149 6.73 -7.44 14.19
CA ASP A 149 7.97 -6.68 14.01
C ASP A 149 7.77 -5.18 14.27
N ILE A 150 6.52 -4.73 14.45
CA ILE A 150 6.17 -3.34 14.73
C ILE A 150 6.21 -3.10 16.24
N GLY A 151 7.23 -2.38 16.68
CA GLY A 151 7.37 -1.91 18.06
C GLY A 151 6.70 -0.55 18.29
N LYS A 152 6.36 -0.27 19.54
CA LYS A 152 6.01 1.09 19.99
C LYS A 152 7.28 1.83 20.39
N VAL A 153 7.37 3.12 20.06
CA VAL A 153 8.39 3.98 20.66
C VAL A 153 7.97 4.23 22.11
N LEU A 154 8.84 3.83 23.05
CA LEU A 154 8.67 4.06 24.49
C LEU A 154 9.02 5.50 24.86
#